data_AF-A0A5N9GQ42-F1
#
_entry.id   AF-A0A5N9GQ42-F1
#
_cell.length_a   1.000
_cell.length_b   1.000
_cell.length_c   1.000
_cell.angle_alpha   90.00
_cell.angle_beta   90.00
_cell.angle_gamma   90.00
#
_symmetry.space_group_name_H-M   'P 1'
#
loop_
_entity.id
_entity.type
_entity.pdbx_description
1 polymer ?
#
loop_
_entity_poly.entity_id
_entity_poly.type
_entity_poly.pdbx_seq_one_letter_code
_entity_poly.pdbx_strand_id
1 'polypeptide(L)'
;MATLGNTGKSNPGQFDGKKKLLLIPTIPTTPDFESTNGDLCDKYWDEVVQQVGGLESALATVKFVFHEMVHVGGEEGIKLVEAVSARASLAIKRYTDSGASMEPVEDEEVLREISDWQRCLSIGLMSKKVYELAMDSYQNLSKQRFETISQKISETMSADEVALLFVAEGHGVQFEPDVQVFYVSPPSANELRNAIRAHVEKQMAEYEKQSKDEA
;
A
#
# COMPACT_ATOMS: atom_id res chain seq x y z
N MET A 1 1.51 1.23 -19.41
CA MET A 1 1.31 -0.03 -18.67
C MET A 1 2.32 -1.03 -19.18
N ALA A 2 3.37 -1.35 -18.42
CA ALA A 2 4.34 -2.37 -18.80
C ALA A 2 4.23 -3.52 -17.80
N THR A 3 3.55 -4.58 -18.20
CA THR A 3 3.68 -5.89 -17.56
C THR A 3 4.87 -6.58 -18.20
N LEU A 4 5.72 -7.22 -17.41
CA LEU A 4 6.62 -8.24 -17.96
C LEU A 4 5.70 -9.28 -18.61
N GLY A 5 5.80 -9.42 -19.93
CA GLY A 5 4.91 -10.29 -20.69
C GLY A 5 4.90 -11.72 -20.12
N ASN A 6 3.76 -12.40 -20.24
CA ASN A 6 3.47 -13.78 -19.79
C ASN A 6 4.40 -14.87 -20.40
N THR A 7 5.46 -14.47 -21.10
CA THR A 7 6.43 -15.33 -21.79
C THR A 7 7.84 -15.24 -21.20
N GLY A 8 8.07 -14.47 -20.12
CA GLY A 8 9.35 -14.48 -19.40
C GLY A 8 10.55 -13.98 -20.21
N LYS A 9 10.33 -13.27 -21.32
CA LYS A 9 11.39 -12.65 -22.12
C LYS A 9 11.15 -11.15 -22.26
N SER A 10 11.45 -10.41 -21.21
CA SER A 10 11.82 -9.00 -21.36
C SER A 10 13.15 -8.91 -22.11
N ASN A 11 13.28 -7.92 -22.99
CA ASN A 11 14.58 -7.60 -23.56
C ASN A 11 15.49 -7.12 -22.40
N PRO A 12 16.65 -7.74 -22.14
CA PRO A 12 17.43 -7.49 -20.92
C PRO A 12 17.76 -6.03 -20.63
N GLY A 13 17.81 -5.17 -21.65
CA GLY A 13 18.09 -3.73 -21.50
C GLY A 13 16.90 -2.78 -21.64
N GLN A 14 15.65 -3.28 -21.67
CA GLN A 14 14.47 -2.41 -21.87
C GLN A 14 14.27 -1.40 -20.72
N PHE A 15 14.82 -1.68 -19.54
CA PHE A 15 14.64 -0.89 -18.34
C PHE A 15 15.96 -0.31 -17.80
N ASP A 16 17.03 -0.38 -18.60
CA ASP A 16 18.32 0.18 -18.24
C ASP A 16 18.22 1.71 -18.14
N GLY A 17 18.91 2.29 -17.15
CA GLY A 17 18.88 3.71 -16.87
C GLY A 17 17.58 4.21 -16.22
N LYS A 18 16.60 3.32 -15.98
CA LYS A 18 15.35 3.66 -15.26
C LYS A 18 15.41 3.25 -13.80
N LYS A 19 14.75 4.03 -12.94
CA LYS A 19 14.39 3.65 -11.57
C LYS A 19 13.29 2.60 -11.65
N LYS A 20 13.37 1.51 -10.89
CA LYS A 20 12.45 0.36 -11.00
C LYS A 20 11.63 0.25 -9.72
N LEU A 21 10.33 0.54 -9.79
CA LEU A 21 9.44 0.53 -8.63
C LEU A 21 8.50 -0.67 -8.69
N LEU A 22 8.61 -1.57 -7.73
CA LEU A 22 7.68 -2.69 -7.56
C LEU A 22 6.55 -2.24 -6.64
N LEU A 23 5.36 -2.05 -7.21
CA LEU A 23 4.21 -1.49 -6.53
C LEU A 23 3.32 -2.61 -6.00
N ILE A 24 3.15 -2.64 -4.68
CA ILE A 24 2.43 -3.67 -3.93
C ILE A 24 1.18 -3.03 -3.32
N PRO A 25 -0.03 -3.43 -3.74
CA PRO A 25 -1.25 -2.92 -3.15
C PRO A 25 -1.41 -3.33 -1.68
N THR A 26 -1.69 -2.41 -0.77
CA THR A 26 -2.13 -2.76 0.59
C THR A 26 -3.62 -3.06 0.58
N ILE A 27 -3.99 -4.28 0.99
CA ILE A 27 -5.39 -4.70 1.11
C ILE A 27 -5.76 -4.68 2.60
N PRO A 28 -6.61 -3.74 3.06
CA PRO A 28 -6.91 -3.62 4.48
C PRO A 28 -7.76 -4.80 4.96
N THR A 29 -7.34 -5.38 6.08
CA THR A 29 -8.00 -6.49 6.77
C THR A 29 -8.32 -6.08 8.20
N THR A 30 -9.37 -6.65 8.77
CA THR A 30 -9.74 -6.46 10.18
C THR A 30 -9.33 -7.69 11.00
N PRO A 31 -9.06 -7.55 12.32
CA PRO A 31 -8.64 -8.68 13.15
C PRO A 31 -9.63 -9.85 13.14
N ASP A 32 -10.93 -9.57 13.12
CA ASP A 32 -11.99 -10.56 13.03
C ASP A 32 -12.00 -11.27 11.67
N PHE A 33 -11.77 -10.55 10.56
CA PHE A 33 -11.62 -11.14 9.24
C PHE A 33 -10.42 -12.10 9.20
N GLU A 34 -9.26 -11.64 9.69
CA GLU A 34 -8.02 -12.43 9.70
C GLU A 34 -8.16 -13.69 10.56
N SER A 35 -8.90 -13.63 11.68
CA SER A 35 -9.11 -14.80 12.54
C SER A 35 -9.79 -15.97 11.83
N THR A 36 -10.60 -15.69 10.80
CA THR A 36 -11.33 -16.69 10.02
C THR A 36 -10.66 -16.98 8.67
N ASN A 37 -9.84 -16.06 8.16
CA ASN A 37 -9.25 -16.12 6.82
C ASN A 37 -7.72 -16.08 6.82
N GLY A 38 -7.08 -16.47 7.94
CA GLY A 38 -5.63 -16.40 8.14
C GLY A 38 -4.83 -17.03 6.99
N ASP A 39 -5.19 -18.24 6.57
CA ASP A 39 -4.52 -18.95 5.47
C ASP A 39 -4.58 -18.17 4.14
N LEU A 40 -5.68 -17.46 3.87
CA LEU A 40 -5.83 -16.65 2.66
C LEU A 40 -4.97 -15.38 2.75
N CYS A 41 -4.89 -14.77 3.92
CA CYS A 41 -4.00 -13.65 4.17
C CYS A 41 -2.52 -14.07 4.04
N ASP A 42 -2.15 -15.23 4.59
CA ASP A 42 -0.79 -15.79 4.49
C ASP A 42 -0.44 -16.10 3.03
N LYS A 43 -1.34 -16.78 2.31
CA LYS A 43 -1.21 -17.05 0.87
C LYS A 43 -0.96 -15.77 0.07
N TYR A 44 -1.69 -14.69 0.38
CA TYR A 44 -1.49 -13.40 -0.28
C TYR A 44 -0.07 -12.87 -0.11
N TRP A 45 0.43 -12.81 1.12
CA TRP A 45 1.77 -12.28 1.39
C TRP A 45 2.88 -13.19 0.87
N ASP A 46 2.70 -14.51 0.92
CA ASP A 46 3.66 -15.46 0.33
C ASP A 46 3.74 -15.31 -1.19
N GLU A 47 2.61 -15.14 -1.88
CA GLU A 47 2.58 -14.89 -3.32
C GLU A 47 3.19 -13.52 -3.69
N VAL A 48 2.97 -12.48 -2.88
CA VAL A 48 3.66 -11.18 -3.04
C VAL A 48 5.18 -11.39 -2.99
N VAL A 49 5.69 -12.05 -1.95
CA VAL A 49 7.13 -12.28 -1.77
C VAL A 49 7.71 -13.13 -2.90
N GLN A 50 6.99 -14.18 -3.32
CA GLN A 50 7.40 -15.02 -4.45
C GLN A 50 7.50 -14.22 -5.75
N GLN A 51 6.51 -13.36 -6.02
CA GLN A 51 6.49 -12.53 -7.22
C GLN A 51 7.64 -11.50 -7.22
N VAL A 52 7.89 -10.86 -6.08
CA VAL A 52 9.03 -9.93 -5.93
C VAL A 52 10.36 -10.65 -6.13
N GLY A 53 10.58 -11.83 -5.54
CA GLY A 53 11.82 -12.59 -5.75
C GLY A 53 12.06 -12.97 -7.22
N GLY A 54 10.99 -13.24 -7.98
CA GLY A 54 11.06 -13.41 -9.43
C GLY A 54 11.48 -12.14 -10.18
N LEU A 55 11.02 -10.96 -9.71
CA LEU A 55 11.38 -9.66 -10.28
C LEU A 55 12.84 -9.28 -9.94
N GLU A 56 13.30 -9.53 -8.72
CA GLU A 56 14.71 -9.30 -8.34
C GLU A 56 15.67 -10.11 -9.21
N SER A 57 15.29 -11.35 -9.55
CA SER A 57 16.08 -12.22 -10.43
C SER A 57 16.20 -11.70 -11.86
N ALA A 58 15.25 -10.88 -12.32
CA ALA A 58 15.20 -10.33 -13.68
C ALA A 58 15.69 -8.87 -13.75
N LEU A 59 15.73 -8.17 -12.63
CA LEU A 59 16.08 -6.75 -12.52
C LEU A 59 17.37 -6.60 -11.70
N ALA A 60 17.23 -6.27 -10.42
CA ALA A 60 18.29 -6.20 -9.42
C ALA A 60 17.65 -6.40 -8.04
N THR A 61 18.47 -6.59 -7.02
CA THR A 61 18.01 -6.68 -5.63
C THR A 61 17.33 -5.39 -5.19
N VAL A 62 16.27 -5.51 -4.39
CA VAL A 62 15.58 -4.39 -3.75
C VAL A 62 16.56 -3.63 -2.86
N LYS A 63 16.68 -2.32 -3.08
CA LYS A 63 17.51 -1.42 -2.28
C LYS A 63 16.70 -0.60 -1.28
N PHE A 64 15.47 -0.23 -1.63
CA PHE A 64 14.62 0.61 -0.79
C PHE A 64 13.24 0.01 -0.60
N VAL A 65 12.68 0.23 0.58
CA VAL A 65 11.29 -0.08 0.91
C VAL A 65 10.59 1.21 1.34
N PHE A 66 9.53 1.55 0.61
CA PHE A 66 8.63 2.64 0.92
C PHE A 66 7.27 2.08 1.32
N HIS A 67 6.61 2.69 2.30
CA HIS A 67 5.28 2.29 2.72
C HIS A 67 4.42 3.54 2.93
N GLU A 68 3.23 3.53 2.35
CA GLU A 68 2.23 4.58 2.56
C GLU A 68 1.80 4.64 4.03
N MET A 69 1.53 5.83 4.56
CA MET A 69 1.21 6.13 5.95
C MET A 69 2.38 5.93 6.92
N VAL A 70 3.63 5.90 6.44
CA VAL A 70 4.84 5.78 7.27
C VAL A 70 5.77 6.97 7.05
N HIS A 71 5.99 7.76 8.10
CA HIS A 71 6.76 9.01 8.09
C HIS A 71 8.18 8.87 8.66
N VAL A 72 8.57 7.68 9.12
CA VAL A 72 9.89 7.41 9.71
C VAL A 72 10.51 6.18 9.10
N GLY A 73 11.84 6.21 8.90
CA GLY A 73 12.59 5.12 8.28
C GLY A 73 13.06 4.05 9.27
N GLY A 74 13.76 3.05 8.73
CA GLY A 74 14.39 1.97 9.49
C GLY A 74 13.41 1.16 10.35
N GLU A 75 13.93 0.59 11.44
CA GLU A 75 13.17 -0.26 12.38
C GLU A 75 11.94 0.43 12.98
N GLU A 76 11.98 1.75 13.17
CA GLU A 76 10.83 2.48 13.69
C GLU A 76 9.68 2.51 12.68
N GLY A 77 9.99 2.71 11.40
CA GLY A 77 9.01 2.60 10.32
C GLY A 77 8.39 1.21 10.24
N ILE A 78 9.20 0.17 10.38
CA ILE A 78 8.72 -1.22 10.36
C ILE A 78 7.76 -1.48 11.54
N LYS A 79 8.04 -0.92 12.73
CA LYS A 79 7.14 -0.99 13.88
C LYS A 79 5.81 -0.29 13.65
N LEU A 80 5.79 0.84 12.94
CA LEU A 80 4.54 1.49 12.57
C LEU A 80 3.70 0.62 11.63
N VAL A 81 4.33 -0.08 10.68
CA VAL A 81 3.63 -1.06 9.84
C VAL A 81 3.12 -2.23 10.68
N GLU A 82 3.93 -2.76 11.60
CA GLU A 82 3.56 -3.88 12.47
C GLU A 82 2.33 -3.60 13.33
N ALA A 83 2.15 -2.34 13.76
CA ALA A 83 0.99 -1.91 14.55
C ALA A 83 -0.34 -2.02 13.78
N VAL A 84 -0.31 -2.01 12.44
CA VAL A 84 -1.50 -2.11 11.59
C VAL A 84 -1.59 -3.44 10.83
N SER A 85 -0.45 -4.04 10.46
CA SER A 85 -0.38 -5.32 9.77
C SER A 85 0.92 -6.05 10.10
N ALA A 86 0.83 -7.05 10.98
CA ALA A 86 1.96 -7.92 11.30
C ALA A 86 2.51 -8.66 10.08
N ARG A 87 1.62 -9.08 9.14
CA ARG A 87 2.01 -9.78 7.93
C ARG A 87 2.76 -8.89 6.94
N ALA A 88 2.32 -7.65 6.75
CA ALA A 88 3.06 -6.68 5.93
C ALA A 88 4.45 -6.40 6.52
N SER A 89 4.52 -6.21 7.85
CA SER A 89 5.79 -6.05 8.58
C SER A 89 6.74 -7.23 8.35
N LEU A 90 6.25 -8.48 8.45
CA LEU A 90 7.06 -9.67 8.18
C LEU A 90 7.53 -9.74 6.71
N ALA A 91 6.69 -9.35 5.76
CA ALA A 91 7.07 -9.29 4.35
C ALA A 91 8.17 -8.25 4.10
N ILE A 92 8.05 -7.05 4.71
CA ILE A 92 9.06 -5.99 4.63
C ILE A 92 10.40 -6.43 5.22
N LYS A 93 10.37 -7.08 6.40
CA LYS A 93 11.57 -7.54 7.11
C LYS A 93 12.44 -8.45 6.24
N ARG A 94 11.84 -9.28 5.36
CA ARG A 94 12.61 -10.13 4.43
C ARG A 94 13.59 -9.33 3.55
N TYR A 95 13.21 -8.12 3.14
CA TYR A 95 14.06 -7.25 2.30
C TYR A 95 15.03 -6.44 3.14
N THR A 96 14.61 -5.92 4.29
CA THR A 96 15.49 -5.13 5.16
C THR A 96 16.58 -5.99 5.80
N ASP A 97 16.26 -7.24 6.17
CA ASP A 97 17.23 -8.23 6.64
C ASP A 97 18.24 -8.62 5.55
N SER A 98 17.85 -8.46 4.28
CA SER A 98 18.69 -8.70 3.10
C SER A 98 19.46 -7.44 2.63
N GLY A 99 19.35 -6.32 3.36
CA GLY A 99 20.13 -5.10 3.13
C GLY A 99 19.38 -3.94 2.49
N ALA A 100 18.08 -4.06 2.23
CA ALA A 100 17.27 -2.91 1.81
C ALA A 100 17.08 -1.91 2.97
N SER A 101 17.03 -0.61 2.69
CA SER A 101 16.66 0.39 3.69
C SER A 101 15.19 0.76 3.61
N MET A 102 14.53 0.88 4.77
CA MET A 102 13.20 1.44 4.86
C MET A 102 13.31 2.97 4.93
N GLU A 103 12.77 3.65 3.93
CA GLU A 103 12.88 5.11 3.79
C GLU A 103 11.50 5.76 3.92
N PRO A 104 11.38 6.90 4.61
CA PRO A 104 10.12 7.62 4.71
C PRO A 104 9.81 8.37 3.42
N VAL A 105 8.55 8.33 3.00
CA VAL A 105 8.05 9.09 1.83
C VAL A 105 7.02 10.16 2.22
N GLU A 106 6.79 10.33 3.52
CA GLU A 106 5.73 11.17 4.06
C GLU A 106 6.17 11.92 5.32
N ASP A 107 5.39 12.94 5.66
CA ASP A 107 5.60 13.81 6.80
C ASP A 107 4.59 13.52 7.91
N GLU A 108 5.05 13.56 9.17
CA GLU A 108 4.22 13.23 10.33
C GLU A 108 3.07 14.22 10.53
N GLU A 109 3.32 15.53 10.38
CA GLU A 109 2.29 16.55 10.58
C GLU A 109 1.21 16.46 9.50
N VAL A 110 1.63 16.22 8.24
CA VAL A 110 0.70 15.98 7.12
C VAL A 110 -0.17 14.75 7.37
N LEU A 111 0.42 13.64 7.84
CA LEU A 111 -0.34 12.42 8.14
C LEU A 111 -1.33 12.61 9.29
N ARG A 112 -0.94 13.35 10.33
CA ARG A 112 -1.83 13.70 11.45
C ARG A 112 -3.00 14.56 10.97
N GLU A 113 -2.73 15.58 10.15
CA GLU A 113 -3.78 16.44 9.61
C GLU A 113 -4.75 15.68 8.70
N ILE A 114 -4.26 14.83 7.79
CA ILE A 114 -5.12 13.96 6.96
C ILE A 114 -5.99 13.05 7.82
N SER A 115 -5.42 12.48 8.88
CA SER A 115 -6.14 11.60 9.81
C SER A 115 -7.24 12.34 10.56
N ASP A 116 -6.99 13.59 10.97
CA ASP A 116 -7.98 14.45 11.62
C ASP A 116 -9.12 14.84 10.67
N TRP A 117 -8.81 15.19 9.42
CA TRP A 117 -9.83 15.45 8.41
C TRP A 117 -10.68 14.22 8.12
N GLN A 118 -10.06 13.06 7.97
CA GLN A 118 -10.76 11.79 7.76
C GLN A 118 -11.68 11.45 8.94
N ARG A 119 -11.22 11.67 10.19
CA ARG A 119 -12.03 11.45 11.39
C ARG A 119 -13.23 12.40 11.42
N CYS A 120 -13.03 13.68 11.14
CA CYS A 120 -14.10 14.68 11.03
C CYS A 120 -15.15 14.26 10.00
N LEU A 121 -14.75 13.72 8.85
CA LEU A 121 -15.68 13.25 7.83
C LEU A 121 -16.42 11.98 8.27
N SER A 122 -15.73 11.05 8.93
CA SER A 122 -16.28 9.75 9.33
C SER A 122 -17.42 9.83 10.35
N ILE A 123 -17.48 10.88 11.19
CA ILE A 123 -18.52 11.03 12.22
C ILE A 123 -19.87 11.48 11.66
N GLY A 124 -19.92 11.95 10.41
CA GLY A 124 -21.13 12.47 9.78
C GLY A 124 -21.44 13.92 10.16
N LEU A 125 -20.82 14.87 9.47
CA LEU A 125 -21.01 16.31 9.71
C LEU A 125 -22.38 16.80 9.20
N MET A 126 -23.18 17.42 10.08
CA MET A 126 -24.52 17.92 9.72
C MET A 126 -24.50 19.25 8.94
N SER A 127 -23.56 20.14 9.26
CA SER A 127 -23.46 21.44 8.59
C SER A 127 -22.79 21.27 7.23
N LYS A 128 -23.54 21.54 6.15
CA LYS A 128 -23.02 21.49 4.78
C LYS A 128 -21.72 22.28 4.61
N LYS A 129 -21.67 23.50 5.14
CA LYS A 129 -20.47 24.37 5.04
C LYS A 129 -19.25 23.75 5.73
N VAL A 130 -19.45 23.09 6.88
CA VAL A 130 -18.35 22.45 7.63
C VAL A 130 -17.92 21.17 6.91
N TYR A 131 -18.88 20.40 6.37
CA TYR A 131 -18.59 19.24 5.54
C TYR A 131 -17.75 19.61 4.32
N GLU A 132 -18.15 20.65 3.57
CA GLU A 132 -17.42 21.13 2.40
C GLU A 132 -16.00 21.54 2.76
N LEU A 133 -15.82 22.31 3.84
CA LEU A 133 -14.48 22.70 4.30
C LEU A 133 -13.61 21.47 4.63
N ALA A 134 -14.13 20.51 5.38
CA ALA A 134 -13.37 19.31 5.76
C ALA A 134 -13.04 18.45 4.53
N MET A 135 -13.97 18.32 3.58
CA MET A 135 -13.77 17.57 2.35
C MET A 135 -12.72 18.23 1.45
N ASP A 136 -12.80 19.55 1.25
CA ASP A 136 -11.85 20.30 0.42
C ASP A 136 -10.45 20.24 1.02
N SER A 137 -10.32 20.42 2.34
CA SER A 137 -9.03 20.28 3.05
C SER A 137 -8.46 18.87 2.89
N TYR A 138 -9.27 17.83 3.12
CA TYR A 138 -8.86 16.43 2.94
C TYR A 138 -8.37 16.16 1.50
N GLN A 139 -9.13 16.58 0.50
CA GLN A 139 -8.81 16.35 -0.91
C GLN A 139 -7.55 17.08 -1.35
N ASN A 140 -7.40 18.35 -0.96
CA ASN A 140 -6.24 19.15 -1.32
C ASN A 140 -4.96 18.60 -0.68
N LEU A 141 -5.02 18.28 0.61
CA LEU A 141 -3.88 17.70 1.32
C LEU A 141 -3.53 16.31 0.79
N SER A 142 -4.53 15.49 0.45
CA SER A 142 -4.30 14.17 -0.17
C SER A 142 -3.56 14.27 -1.50
N LYS A 143 -3.88 15.27 -2.34
CA LYS A 143 -3.16 15.50 -3.61
C LYS A 143 -1.70 15.88 -3.35
N GLN A 144 -1.46 16.85 -2.47
CA GLN A 144 -0.10 17.28 -2.10
C GLN A 144 0.73 16.14 -1.51
N ARG A 145 0.11 15.30 -0.70
CA ARG A 145 0.72 14.10 -0.14
C ARG A 145 1.17 13.12 -1.22
N PHE A 146 0.33 12.83 -2.22
CA PHE A 146 0.69 11.94 -3.32
C PHE A 146 1.79 12.52 -4.22
N GLU A 147 1.80 13.84 -4.44
CA GLU A 147 2.91 14.54 -5.12
C GLU A 147 4.21 14.39 -4.33
N THR A 148 4.16 14.57 -3.01
CA THR A 148 5.30 14.41 -2.10
C THR A 148 5.87 13.00 -2.14
N ILE A 149 5.02 11.96 -2.11
CA ILE A 149 5.45 10.56 -2.20
C ILE A 149 6.21 10.33 -3.52
N SER A 150 5.67 10.81 -4.64
CA SER A 150 6.33 10.68 -5.95
C SER A 150 7.70 11.35 -5.98
N GLN A 151 7.77 12.59 -5.49
CA GLN A 151 9.02 13.36 -5.42
C GLN A 151 10.06 12.64 -4.56
N LYS A 152 9.68 12.19 -3.35
CA LYS A 152 10.59 11.50 -2.43
C LYS A 152 11.15 10.20 -3.01
N ILE A 153 10.32 9.41 -3.67
CA ILE A 153 10.77 8.19 -4.37
C ILE A 153 11.78 8.56 -5.45
N SER A 154 11.49 9.59 -6.27
CA SER A 154 12.36 10.01 -7.36
C SER A 154 13.71 10.58 -6.88
N GLU A 155 13.72 11.31 -5.76
CA GLU A 155 14.94 11.87 -5.14
C GLU A 155 15.79 10.80 -4.45
N THR A 156 15.15 9.78 -3.86
CA THR A 156 15.84 8.72 -3.12
C THR A 156 16.53 7.73 -4.05
N MET A 157 15.89 7.40 -5.16
CA MET A 157 16.37 6.39 -6.09
C MET A 157 17.32 6.98 -7.14
N SER A 158 18.36 6.23 -7.47
CA SER A 158 19.21 6.42 -8.63
C SER A 158 18.78 5.53 -9.80
N ALA A 159 19.32 5.80 -10.99
CA ALA A 159 19.13 4.94 -12.14
C ALA A 159 19.54 3.50 -11.81
N ASP A 160 18.79 2.55 -12.37
CA ASP A 160 18.95 1.11 -12.20
C ASP A 160 18.65 0.51 -10.84
N GLU A 161 18.33 1.32 -9.84
CA GLU A 161 17.92 0.84 -8.53
C GLU A 161 16.48 0.33 -8.52
N VAL A 162 16.24 -0.67 -7.67
CA VAL A 162 14.94 -1.29 -7.47
C VAL A 162 14.42 -0.94 -6.07
N ALA A 163 13.14 -0.55 -5.98
CA ALA A 163 12.48 -0.27 -4.71
C ALA A 163 11.10 -0.93 -4.65
N LEU A 164 10.63 -1.19 -3.43
CA LEU A 164 9.24 -1.55 -3.15
C LEU A 164 8.46 -0.30 -2.74
N LEU A 165 7.21 -0.19 -3.20
CA LEU A 165 6.23 0.72 -2.64
C LEU A 165 4.97 -0.06 -2.25
N PHE A 166 4.70 -0.10 -0.95
CA PHE A 166 3.43 -0.58 -0.41
C PHE A 166 2.46 0.60 -0.35
N VAL A 167 1.34 0.51 -1.06
CA VAL A 167 0.41 1.63 -1.23
C VAL A 167 -1.03 1.14 -1.41
N ALA A 168 -2.00 1.89 -0.90
CA ALA A 168 -3.41 1.58 -0.98
C ALA A 168 -3.89 1.49 -2.43
N GLU A 169 -4.92 0.67 -2.63
CA GLU A 169 -5.60 0.59 -3.92
C GLU A 169 -6.27 1.92 -4.28
N GLY A 170 -6.17 2.31 -5.55
CA GLY A 170 -6.73 3.57 -6.02
C GLY A 170 -5.97 4.82 -5.57
N HIS A 171 -4.71 4.68 -5.14
CA HIS A 171 -3.85 5.82 -4.79
C HIS A 171 -3.73 6.87 -5.91
N GLY A 172 -3.45 8.12 -5.52
CA GLY A 172 -3.28 9.23 -6.46
C GLY A 172 -1.86 9.43 -6.98
N VAL A 173 -0.86 8.70 -6.47
CA VAL A 173 0.57 8.89 -6.82
C VAL A 173 0.79 8.83 -8.34
N GLN A 174 1.38 9.90 -8.88
CA GLN A 174 1.80 10.00 -10.29
C GLN A 174 3.33 9.95 -10.34
N PHE A 175 3.90 8.85 -10.84
CA PHE A 175 5.35 8.67 -10.87
C PHE A 175 6.02 9.43 -12.01
N GLU A 176 7.23 9.90 -11.76
CA GLU A 176 8.07 10.57 -12.76
C GLU A 176 8.35 9.69 -13.99
N PRO A 177 8.58 10.26 -15.19
CA PRO A 177 8.75 9.49 -16.43
C PRO A 177 9.92 8.50 -16.45
N ASP A 178 10.94 8.73 -15.62
CA ASP A 178 12.12 7.89 -15.45
C ASP A 178 11.91 6.73 -14.46
N VAL A 179 10.75 6.68 -13.78
CA VAL A 179 10.33 5.59 -12.91
C VAL A 179 9.53 4.56 -13.70
N GLN A 180 10.09 3.36 -13.85
CA GLN A 180 9.40 2.21 -14.37
C GLN A 180 8.67 1.46 -13.25
N VAL A 181 7.34 1.50 -13.28
CA VAL A 181 6.49 0.78 -12.33
C VAL A 181 6.20 -0.63 -12.80
N PHE A 182 6.31 -1.61 -11.89
CA PHE A 182 5.91 -3.00 -12.04
C PHE A 182 4.86 -3.31 -10.96
N TYR A 183 3.67 -3.72 -11.36
CA TYR A 183 2.61 -4.07 -10.41
C TYR A 183 2.81 -5.49 -9.89
N VAL A 184 2.85 -5.63 -8.57
CA VAL A 184 2.88 -6.90 -7.85
C VAL A 184 1.46 -7.21 -7.38
N SER A 185 0.69 -7.86 -8.26
CA SER A 185 -0.69 -8.25 -7.99
C SER A 185 -0.81 -9.78 -8.06
N PRO A 186 -0.65 -10.49 -6.95
CA PRO A 186 -0.71 -11.94 -6.94
C PRO A 186 -2.14 -12.46 -7.23
N PRO A 187 -2.30 -13.71 -7.71
CA PRO A 187 -3.62 -14.31 -7.97
C PRO A 187 -4.57 -14.25 -6.77
N SER A 188 -4.05 -14.52 -5.57
CA SER A 188 -4.78 -14.44 -4.30
C SER A 188 -5.32 -13.05 -3.97
N ALA A 189 -4.82 -11.97 -4.59
CA ALA A 189 -5.34 -10.62 -4.34
C ALA A 189 -6.84 -10.51 -4.66
N ASN A 190 -7.30 -11.16 -5.73
CA ASN A 190 -8.72 -11.15 -6.08
C ASN A 190 -9.55 -12.03 -5.14
N GLU A 191 -9.01 -13.18 -4.73
CA GLU A 191 -9.63 -14.06 -3.74
C GLU A 191 -9.82 -13.32 -2.40
N LEU A 192 -8.78 -12.63 -1.93
CA LEU A 192 -8.80 -11.84 -0.70
C LEU A 192 -9.83 -10.70 -0.76
N ARG A 193 -9.86 -9.91 -1.84
CA ARG A 193 -10.88 -8.85 -2.03
C ARG A 193 -12.31 -9.38 -1.99
N ASN A 194 -12.55 -10.52 -2.64
CA ASN A 194 -13.88 -11.13 -2.67
C ASN A 194 -14.28 -11.66 -1.29
N ALA A 195 -13.34 -12.28 -0.55
CA ALA A 195 -13.57 -12.73 0.82
C ALA A 195 -13.89 -11.57 1.76
N ILE A 196 -13.14 -10.47 1.69
CA ILE A 196 -13.38 -9.25 2.49
C ILE A 196 -14.78 -8.70 2.19
N ARG A 197 -15.16 -8.60 0.91
CA ARG A 197 -16.49 -8.12 0.52
C ARG A 197 -17.60 -8.99 1.11
N ALA A 198 -17.49 -10.30 0.96
CA ALA A 198 -18.47 -11.25 1.51
C ALA A 198 -18.56 -11.17 3.04
N HIS A 199 -17.43 -10.96 3.72
CA HIS A 199 -17.38 -10.77 5.17
C HIS A 199 -18.12 -9.51 5.62
N VAL A 200 -17.88 -8.37 4.96
CA VAL A 200 -18.57 -7.10 5.25
C VAL A 200 -20.07 -7.21 4.98
N GLU A 201 -20.47 -7.81 3.87
CA GLU A 201 -21.90 -8.03 3.53
C GLU A 201 -22.60 -8.87 4.61
N LYS A 202 -21.93 -9.92 5.11
CA LYS A 202 -22.46 -10.75 6.20
C LYS A 202 -22.62 -9.96 7.49
N GLN A 203 -21.61 -9.18 7.90
CA GLN A 203 -21.66 -8.37 9.11
C GLN A 203 -22.78 -7.32 9.06
N MET A 204 -22.95 -6.65 7.91
CA MET A 204 -24.03 -5.69 7.70
C MET A 204 -25.40 -6.36 7.85
N ALA A 205 -25.59 -7.54 7.25
CA ALA A 205 -26.85 -8.28 7.37
C ALA A 205 -27.14 -8.77 8.79
N GLU A 206 -26.11 -9.12 9.58
CA GLU A 206 -26.26 -9.49 10.99
C GLU A 206 -26.64 -8.28 11.86
N TYR A 207 -25.99 -7.13 11.65
CA TYR A 207 -26.30 -5.87 12.34
C TYR A 207 -27.73 -5.38 12.04
N GLU A 208 -28.18 -5.48 10.79
CA GLU A 208 -29.56 -5.15 10.40
C GLU A 208 -30.62 -6.06 11.03
N LYS A 209 -30.28 -7.33 11.31
CA LYS A 209 -31.18 -8.24 12.02
C LYS A 209 -31.25 -7.92 13.50
N GLN A 210 -30.09 -7.73 14.14
CA GLN A 210 -30.01 -7.38 15.56
C GLN A 210 -30.72 -6.06 15.86
N SER A 211 -30.52 -5.02 15.04
CA SER A 211 -31.21 -3.73 15.21
C SER A 211 -32.73 -3.79 15.01
N LYS A 212 -33.25 -4.78 14.28
CA LYS A 212 -34.69 -5.02 14.13
C LYS A 212 -35.28 -5.83 15.28
N ASP A 213 -34.50 -6.72 15.89
CA ASP A 213 -34.92 -7.52 17.05
C ASP A 213 -34.89 -6.71 18.36
N GLU A 214 -34.12 -5.61 18.40
CA GLU A 214 -34.02 -4.68 19.54
C GLU A 214 -34.99 -3.49 19.48
N ALA A 215 -35.73 -3.31 18.38
CA ALA A 215 -36.69 -2.21 18.14
C ALA A 215 -38.15 -2.67 18.31
#